data_AF-A0A6V7WNL2-F1
#
_entry.id   AF-A0A6V7WNL2-F1
#
_cell.length_a   1.000
_cell.length_b   1.000
_cell.length_c   1.000
_cell.angle_alpha   90.00
_cell.angle_beta   90.00
_cell.angle_gamma   90.00
#
_symmetry.space_group_name_H-M   'P 1'
#
loop_
_entity.id
_entity.type
_entity.pdbx_description
1 polymer ?
#
loop_
_entity_poly.entity_id
_entity_poly.type
_entity_poly.pdbx_seq_one_letter_code
_entity_poly.pdbx_strand_id
1 'polypeptide(L)'
;MLIKIFAMGYRTYFTSKFNRFDCIVIVGSAIEVVWAEVKGGSFGISVLRALRLLRIFKLTSYWLSLRNLVRSLLHSMRSIISLLFLLFLFIVIFALLGMQLFGGKFNFQVIIILILILIHFLLH
;
A
#
# COMPACT_ATOMS: atom_id res chain seq x y z
N MET A 1 25.27 4.37 2.81
CA MET A 1 24.17 5.28 3.21
C MET A 1 24.56 6.20 4.35
N LEU A 2 25.23 5.70 5.41
CA LEU A 2 25.74 6.53 6.51
C LEU A 2 26.66 7.67 6.05
N ILE A 3 27.57 7.43 5.10
CA ILE A 3 28.48 8.46 4.55
C ILE A 3 27.73 9.57 3.79
N LYS A 4 26.62 9.25 3.10
CA LYS A 4 25.79 10.26 2.40
C LYS A 4 24.90 11.06 3.35
N ILE A 5 24.44 10.44 4.44
CA ILE A 5 23.64 11.07 5.50
C ILE A 5 24.50 12.05 6.31
N PHE A 6 25.75 11.70 6.59
CA PHE A 6 26.72 12.60 7.21
C PHE A 6 27.17 13.73 6.28
N ALA A 7 27.31 13.48 4.97
CA ALA A 7 27.80 14.49 4.02
C ALA A 7 26.76 15.53 3.55
N MET A 8 25.45 15.20 3.52
CA MET A 8 24.40 16.11 2.99
C MET A 8 23.51 16.77 4.05
N GLY A 9 23.67 16.41 5.33
CA GLY A 9 22.85 16.90 6.42
C GLY A 9 21.43 16.30 6.46
N TYR A 10 20.94 16.02 7.67
CA TYR A 10 19.62 15.41 7.96
C TYR A 10 18.46 16.10 7.23
N ARG A 11 18.51 17.44 7.08
CA ARG A 11 17.43 18.26 6.52
C ARG A 11 17.20 18.07 5.02
N THR A 12 18.25 17.90 4.22
CA THR A 12 18.14 17.76 2.75
C THR A 12 17.69 16.36 2.36
N TYR A 13 17.89 15.38 3.24
CA TYR A 13 17.55 13.98 3.03
C TYR A 13 16.04 13.71 3.04
N PHE A 14 15.26 14.46 3.85
CA PHE A 14 13.81 14.26 4.02
C PHE A 14 12.93 14.91 2.94
N THR A 15 13.50 15.78 2.10
CA THR A 15 12.77 16.48 1.03
C THR A 15 12.57 15.58 -0.21
N SER A 16 13.48 14.63 -0.45
CA SER A 16 13.33 13.64 -1.53
C SER A 16 12.52 12.43 -1.08
N LYS A 17 11.33 12.22 -1.68
CA LYS A 17 10.44 11.08 -1.41
C LYS A 17 11.13 9.72 -1.52
N PHE A 18 12.15 9.64 -2.37
CA PHE A 18 12.93 8.42 -2.62
C PHE A 18 13.83 8.01 -1.43
N ASN A 19 14.41 8.99 -0.73
CA ASN A 19 15.23 8.75 0.46
C ASN A 19 14.41 8.29 1.66
N ARG A 20 13.16 8.77 1.76
CA ARG A 20 12.25 8.38 2.84
C ARG A 20 11.86 6.91 2.73
N PHE A 21 11.62 6.42 1.51
CA PHE A 21 11.35 5.01 1.26
C PHE A 21 12.54 4.13 1.64
N ASP A 22 13.75 4.51 1.22
CA ASP A 22 14.97 3.77 1.57
C ASP A 22 15.21 3.76 3.10
N CYS A 23 14.97 4.89 3.78
CA CYS A 23 15.03 4.96 5.25
C CYS A 23 14.01 4.03 5.93
N ILE A 24 12.77 3.97 5.44
CA ILE A 24 11.73 3.10 6.03
C ILE A 24 12.10 1.63 5.87
N VAL A 25 12.60 1.23 4.69
CA VAL A 25 13.03 -0.15 4.42
C VAL A 25 14.22 -0.53 5.29
N ILE A 26 15.22 0.37 5.44
CA ILE A 26 16.41 0.12 6.27
C ILE A 26 16.04 0.05 7.76
N VAL A 27 15.21 0.96 8.26
CA VAL A 27 14.76 0.97 9.66
C VAL A 27 13.89 -0.26 9.96
N GLY A 28 12.98 -0.64 9.06
CA GLY A 28 12.18 -1.86 9.20
C GLY A 28 13.03 -3.14 9.23
N SER A 29 14.08 -3.21 8.41
CA SER A 29 15.03 -4.33 8.43
C SER A 29 15.89 -4.35 9.70
N ALA A 30 16.29 -3.19 10.24
CA ALA A 30 17.04 -3.12 11.49
C ALA A 30 16.18 -3.53 12.70
N ILE A 31 14.92 -3.09 12.73
CA ILE A 31 13.95 -3.48 13.76
C ILE A 31 13.67 -4.97 13.70
N GLU A 32 13.58 -5.58 12.50
CA GLU A 32 13.41 -7.04 12.36
C GLU A 32 14.55 -7.81 13.04
N VAL A 33 15.80 -7.44 12.75
CA VAL A 33 16.98 -8.10 13.34
C VAL A 33 16.95 -7.97 14.86
N VAL A 34 16.67 -6.77 15.39
CA VAL A 34 16.61 -6.56 16.84
C VAL A 34 15.44 -7.33 17.49
N TRP A 35 14.27 -7.38 16.83
CA TRP A 35 13.10 -8.10 17.35
C TRP A 35 13.26 -9.62 17.29
N ALA A 36 13.94 -10.15 16.28
CA ALA A 36 14.24 -11.57 16.15
C ALA A 36 15.12 -12.08 17.30
N GLU A 37 16.08 -11.26 17.74
CA GLU A 37 17.00 -11.59 18.84
C GLU A 37 16.34 -11.44 20.23
N VAL A 38 15.42 -10.48 20.40
CA VAL A 38 14.85 -10.14 21.73
C VAL A 38 13.60 -10.96 22.09
N LYS A 39 12.78 -11.40 21.11
CA LYS A 39 11.55 -12.16 21.37
C LYS A 39 11.44 -13.38 20.46
N GLY A 40 11.95 -14.52 20.91
CA GLY A 40 11.73 -15.85 20.31
C GLY A 40 10.30 -16.40 20.48
N GLY A 41 9.27 -15.57 20.29
CA GLY A 41 7.85 -15.93 20.45
C GLY A 41 7.22 -16.41 19.14
N SER A 42 6.32 -17.40 19.20
CA SER A 42 5.74 -18.11 18.05
C SER A 42 5.00 -17.22 17.03
N PHE A 43 4.44 -16.09 17.45
CA PHE A 43 3.80 -15.11 16.55
C PHE A 43 4.79 -14.31 15.69
N GLY A 44 6.05 -14.19 16.13
CA GLY A 44 7.08 -13.47 15.39
C GLY A 44 7.51 -14.18 14.12
N ILE A 45 7.53 -15.51 14.09
CA ILE A 45 8.14 -16.29 13.00
C ILE A 45 7.48 -16.04 11.63
N SER A 46 6.15 -15.90 11.57
CA SER A 46 5.45 -15.62 10.30
C SER A 46 5.69 -14.18 9.83
N VAL A 47 5.68 -13.20 10.74
CA VAL A 47 5.95 -11.79 10.41
C VAL A 47 7.41 -11.59 10.04
N LEU A 48 8.35 -12.19 10.78
CA LEU A 48 9.78 -12.21 10.47
C LEU A 48 10.05 -12.83 9.08
N ARG A 49 9.30 -13.88 8.70
CA ARG A 49 9.39 -14.47 7.36
C ARG A 49 8.91 -13.51 6.25
N ALA A 50 7.87 -12.72 6.50
CA ALA A 50 7.39 -11.71 5.56
C ALA A 50 8.34 -10.49 5.50
N LEU A 51 8.92 -10.06 6.62
CA LEU A 51 9.92 -8.98 6.67
C LEU A 51 11.20 -9.36 5.93
N ARG A 52 11.57 -10.65 5.92
CA ARG A 52 12.61 -11.21 5.03
C ARG A 52 12.30 -11.09 3.53
N LEU A 53 11.09 -10.71 3.10
CA LEU A 53 10.82 -10.34 1.71
C LEU A 53 11.12 -8.85 1.46
N LEU A 54 11.12 -7.99 2.49
CA LEU A 54 11.48 -6.56 2.36
C LEU A 54 12.96 -6.35 1.99
N ARG A 55 13.86 -7.27 2.36
CA ARG A 55 15.26 -7.25 1.89
C ARG A 55 15.38 -7.52 0.37
N ILE A 56 14.43 -8.22 -0.25
CA ILE A 56 14.38 -8.35 -1.72
C ILE A 56 13.99 -7.00 -2.33
N PHE A 57 13.12 -6.22 -1.68
CA PHE A 57 12.89 -4.81 -2.03
C PHE A 57 14.15 -3.94 -1.87
N LYS A 58 15.12 -4.32 -1.04
CA LYS A 58 16.42 -3.63 -1.00
C LYS A 58 17.18 -3.79 -2.32
N LEU A 59 17.09 -4.95 -2.99
CA LEU A 59 17.68 -5.17 -4.33
C LEU A 59 17.12 -4.18 -5.35
N THR A 60 15.83 -3.86 -5.31
CA THR A 60 15.26 -2.86 -6.24
C THR A 60 15.79 -1.44 -6.00
N SER A 61 16.27 -1.14 -4.78
CA SER A 61 16.96 0.11 -4.43
C SER A 61 18.43 0.14 -4.92
N TYR A 62 19.10 -1.02 -4.98
CA TYR A 62 20.49 -1.14 -5.45
C TYR A 62 20.64 -0.94 -6.98
N TRP A 63 19.68 -1.44 -7.77
CA TRP A 63 19.78 -1.40 -9.23
C TRP A 63 19.17 -0.10 -9.78
N LEU A 64 20.01 0.77 -10.36
CA LEU A 64 19.58 2.08 -10.89
C LEU A 64 18.45 1.97 -11.92
N SER A 65 18.46 0.91 -12.74
CA SER A 65 17.44 0.62 -13.76
C SER A 65 16.07 0.31 -13.14
N LEU A 66 16.00 -0.58 -12.15
CA LEU A 66 14.76 -0.93 -11.44
C LEU A 66 14.18 0.27 -10.70
N ARG A 67 15.03 1.07 -10.07
CA ARG A 67 14.62 2.31 -9.40
C ARG A 67 13.99 3.32 -10.36
N ASN A 68 14.51 3.45 -11.57
CA ASN A 68 13.93 4.33 -12.58
C ASN A 68 12.55 3.82 -13.02
N LEU A 69 12.39 2.52 -13.22
CA LEU A 69 11.08 1.90 -13.53
C LEU A 69 10.05 2.13 -12.42
N VAL A 70 10.42 1.90 -11.16
CA VAL A 70 9.55 2.14 -10.00
C VAL A 70 9.17 3.62 -9.91
N ARG A 71 10.09 4.54 -10.22
CA ARG A 71 9.80 5.99 -10.22
C ARG A 71 8.76 6.35 -11.29
N SER A 72 8.91 5.82 -12.51
CA SER A 72 7.95 6.01 -13.59
C SER A 72 6.57 5.49 -13.21
N LEU A 73 6.53 4.30 -12.59
CA LEU A 73 5.29 3.68 -12.12
C LEU A 73 4.61 4.50 -11.01
N LEU A 74 5.37 4.96 -10.02
CA LEU A 74 4.86 5.82 -8.93
C LEU A 74 4.35 7.18 -9.45
N HIS A 75 4.95 7.71 -10.52
CA HIS A 75 4.47 8.93 -11.16
C HIS A 75 3.09 8.72 -11.78
N SER A 76 2.92 7.64 -12.56
CA SER A 76 1.62 7.27 -13.15
C SER A 76 0.57 6.93 -12.10
N MET A 77 0.96 6.27 -11.01
CA MET A 77 0.07 5.96 -9.89
C MET A 77 -0.54 7.21 -9.25
N ARG A 78 0.17 8.35 -9.23
CA ARG A 78 -0.38 9.60 -8.69
C ARG A 78 -1.63 10.06 -9.46
N SER A 79 -1.63 9.90 -10.77
CA SER A 79 -2.81 10.22 -11.61
C SER A 79 -3.94 9.21 -11.41
N ILE A 80 -3.61 7.95 -11.10
CA ILE A 80 -4.60 6.90 -10.85
C ILE A 80 -5.27 7.13 -9.49
N ILE A 81 -4.53 7.65 -8.50
CA ILE A 81 -5.06 7.92 -7.15
C ILE A 81 -6.27 8.86 -7.18
N SER A 82 -6.30 9.87 -8.04
CA SER A 82 -7.47 10.76 -8.16
C SER A 82 -8.69 10.03 -8.70
N LEU A 83 -8.52 9.12 -9.66
CA LEU A 83 -9.62 8.27 -10.16
C LEU A 83 -10.10 7.28 -9.10
N LEU A 84 -9.17 6.66 -8.38
CA LEU A 84 -9.46 5.73 -7.29
C LEU A 84 -10.21 6.42 -6.15
N PHE A 85 -9.87 7.67 -5.84
CA PHE A 85 -10.57 8.47 -4.84
C PHE A 85 -12.01 8.80 -5.28
N LEU A 86 -12.21 9.17 -6.55
CA LEU A 86 -13.53 9.38 -7.12
C LEU A 86 -14.37 8.08 -7.09
N LEU A 87 -13.77 6.96 -7.49
CA LEU A 87 -14.42 5.64 -7.44
C LEU A 87 -14.81 5.25 -6.01
N PHE A 88 -13.92 5.51 -5.05
CA PHE A 88 -14.21 5.25 -3.63
C PHE A 88 -15.40 6.09 -3.14
N LEU A 89 -15.44 7.38 -3.46
CA LEU A 89 -16.57 8.26 -3.12
C LEU A 89 -17.87 7.77 -3.76
N PHE A 90 -17.81 7.36 -5.02
CA PHE A 90 -18.96 6.77 -5.72
C PHE A 90 -19.48 5.54 -4.97
N ILE A 91 -18.61 4.58 -4.64
CA ILE A 91 -18.98 3.38 -3.89
C ILE A 91 -19.63 3.74 -2.54
N VAL A 92 -19.11 4.75 -1.83
CA VAL A 92 -19.70 5.20 -0.55
C VAL A 92 -21.11 5.76 -0.74
N ILE A 93 -21.36 6.57 -1.77
CA ILE A 93 -22.70 7.10 -2.06
C ILE A 93 -23.68 5.96 -2.32
N PHE A 94 -23.30 4.97 -3.15
CA PHE A 94 -24.14 3.80 -3.41
C PHE A 94 -24.34 2.91 -2.19
N ALA A 95 -23.33 2.76 -1.34
CA ALA A 95 -23.44 2.00 -0.10
C ALA A 95 -24.41 2.65 0.88
N LEU A 96 -24.37 3.98 1.03
CA LEU A 96 -25.31 4.72 1.88
C LEU A 96 -26.73 4.68 1.32
N LEU A 97 -26.90 4.85 0.01
CA LEU A 97 -28.20 4.67 -0.65
C LEU A 97 -28.74 3.25 -0.47
N GLY A 98 -27.90 2.24 -0.69
CA GLY A 98 -28.26 0.84 -0.49
C GLY A 98 -28.66 0.54 0.96
N MET A 99 -27.97 1.14 1.93
CA MET A 99 -28.32 1.01 3.35
C MET A 99 -29.66 1.68 3.69
N GLN A 100 -30.02 2.80 3.05
CA GLN A 100 -31.33 3.44 3.26
C GLN A 100 -32.46 2.69 2.55
N LEU A 101 -32.21 2.13 1.37
CA LEU A 101 -33.20 1.38 0.58
C LEU A 101 -33.43 -0.05 1.08
N PHE A 102 -32.38 -0.71 1.56
CA PHE A 102 -32.39 -2.12 1.97
C PHE A 102 -32.16 -2.34 3.46
N GLY A 103 -31.96 -1.27 4.24
CA GLY A 103 -31.77 -1.31 5.69
C GLY A 103 -32.96 -1.96 6.39
N GLY A 104 -32.80 -3.24 6.75
CA GLY A 104 -33.81 -4.03 7.47
C GLY A 104 -34.88 -4.71 6.59
N LYS A 105 -34.76 -4.68 5.25
CA LYS A 105 -35.71 -5.34 4.32
C LYS A 105 -35.07 -6.38 3.39
N PHE A 106 -34.10 -7.13 3.89
CA PHE A 106 -33.44 -8.19 3.12
C PHE A 106 -34.38 -9.39 2.89
N ASN A 107 -35.24 -9.26 1.87
CA ASN A 107 -35.86 -10.39 1.21
C ASN A 107 -34.92 -10.79 0.05
N PHE A 108 -34.50 -12.05 -0.01
CA PHE A 108 -33.43 -12.57 -0.89
C PHE A 108 -33.58 -12.19 -2.38
N GLN A 109 -34.80 -11.90 -2.83
CA GLN A 109 -35.11 -11.49 -4.20
C GLN A 109 -34.48 -10.14 -4.62
N VAL A 110 -34.35 -9.15 -3.72
CA VAL A 110 -33.93 -7.80 -4.14
C VAL A 110 -32.41 -7.64 -4.20
N ILE A 111 -31.67 -8.42 -3.40
CA ILE A 111 -30.21 -8.51 -3.49
C ILE A 111 -29.76 -9.08 -4.83
N ILE A 112 -30.45 -10.11 -5.34
CA ILE A 112 -30.13 -10.73 -6.63
C ILE A 112 -30.34 -9.73 -7.76
N ILE A 113 -31.41 -8.95 -7.72
CA ILE A 113 -31.70 -7.92 -8.73
C ILE A 113 -30.67 -6.79 -8.69
N LEU A 114 -30.26 -6.34 -7.50
CA LEU A 114 -29.25 -5.29 -7.35
C LEU A 114 -27.88 -5.74 -7.85
N ILE A 115 -27.49 -6.98 -7.57
CA ILE A 115 -26.24 -7.59 -8.09
C ILE A 115 -26.31 -7.72 -9.62
N LEU A 116 -27.46 -8.12 -10.18
CA LEU A 116 -27.64 -8.23 -11.63
C LEU A 116 -27.53 -6.86 -12.32
N ILE A 117 -28.12 -5.81 -11.74
CA ILE A 117 -28.05 -4.43 -12.25
C ILE A 117 -26.62 -3.89 -12.18
N LEU A 118 -25.92 -4.16 -11.07
CA LEU A 118 -24.54 -3.72 -10.90
C LEU A 118 -23.61 -4.42 -11.90
N ILE A 119 -23.80 -5.72 -12.16
CA ILE A 119 -23.04 -6.48 -13.17
C ILE A 119 -23.35 -5.96 -14.58
N HIS A 120 -24.62 -5.69 -14.89
CA HIS A 120 -25.02 -5.15 -16.20
C HIS A 120 -24.43 -3.77 -16.48
N PHE A 121 -24.34 -2.90 -15.46
CA PHE A 121 -23.72 -1.58 -15.59
C PHE A 121 -22.18 -1.62 -15.65
N LEU A 122 -21.56 -2.72 -15.18
CA LEU A 122 -20.11 -2.89 -15.18
C LEU A 122 -19.59 -3.59 -16.44
N LEU A 123 -20.48 -4.26 -17.20
CA LEU A 123 -20.16 -4.96 -18.45
C LEU A 123 -20.37 -4.10 -19.71
N HIS A 124 -20.83 -2.86 -19.57
CA HIS A 124 -21.04 -1.88 -20.64
C HIS A 124 -20.25 -0.61 -20.37
#